data_AF-A0A7J2L5M2-F1
#
_entry.id   AF-A0A7J2L5M2-F1
#
_cell.length_a   1.000
_cell.length_b   1.000
_cell.length_c   1.000
_cell.angle_alpha   90.00
_cell.angle_beta   90.00
_cell.angle_gamma   90.00
#
_symmetry.space_group_name_H-M   'P 1'
#
loop_
_entity.id
_entity.type
_entity.pdbx_description
1 polymer ?
#
loop_
_entity_poly.entity_id
_entity_poly.type
_entity_poly.pdbx_seq_one_letter_code
_entity_poly.pdbx_strand_id
1 'polypeptide(L)'
;MVTLEEIIKQIEDKTRIKHEELVRRIEEKYSELSGLITKEGAAYLVARDLGVILPPLVHRLQMKNILPGMRNVNVIGRIFKISPVNEFERADGSKGRVINLFVGDETGYIRLPLWNDQVKLVEEDEIKLGDTIQIINGIARENIFGDVEISLGKYGSIRLVDAELPSVEEMIRKFLVFTPEFVKIKDITPGKFEIKATIVQLFKGEYLFKICPICGGRVEGNLCNEHGEIEPEEALVVSMIADDGTGTLR
;
A
#
# COMPACT_ATOMS: atom_id res chain seq x y z
N MET A 1 20.23 -7.41 -0.93
CA MET A 1 20.23 -5.99 -0.50
C MET A 1 21.53 -5.81 0.23
N VAL A 2 22.40 -4.86 -0.14
CA VAL A 2 23.70 -4.76 0.53
C VAL A 2 23.50 -3.99 1.85
N THR A 3 23.57 -4.71 2.96
CA THR A 3 23.47 -4.17 4.32
C THR A 3 24.70 -3.33 4.67
N LEU A 4 24.59 -2.44 5.67
CA LEU A 4 25.73 -1.69 6.18
C LEU A 4 26.89 -2.63 6.59
N GLU A 5 26.57 -3.78 7.18
CA GLU A 5 27.53 -4.80 7.59
C GLU A 5 28.27 -5.41 6.39
N GLU A 6 27.56 -5.74 5.31
CA GLU A 6 28.19 -6.23 4.08
C GLU A 6 29.06 -5.16 3.40
N ILE A 7 28.66 -3.88 3.47
CA ILE A 7 29.47 -2.76 2.97
C ILE A 7 30.75 -2.63 3.78
N ILE A 8 30.65 -2.64 5.12
CA ILE A 8 31.79 -2.57 6.03
C ILE A 8 32.76 -3.72 5.73
N LYS A 9 32.26 -4.95 5.65
CA LYS A 9 33.07 -6.13 5.35
C LYS A 9 33.81 -6.01 4.00
N GLN A 10 33.15 -5.51 2.97
CA GLN A 10 33.79 -5.29 1.66
C GLN A 10 34.90 -4.23 1.70
N ILE A 11 34.76 -3.20 2.53
CA ILE A 11 35.80 -2.19 2.72
C ILE A 11 36.96 -2.79 3.52
N GLU A 12 36.67 -3.56 4.57
CA GLU A 12 37.70 -4.25 5.38
C GLU A 12 38.53 -5.22 4.53
N ASP A 13 37.88 -6.05 3.71
CA ASP A 13 38.55 -7.04 2.86
C ASP A 13 39.51 -6.38 1.82
N LYS A 14 39.22 -5.14 1.42
CA LYS A 14 39.99 -4.40 0.41
C LYS A 14 40.95 -3.38 1.01
N THR A 15 40.96 -3.21 2.33
CA THR A 15 41.80 -2.25 3.03
C THR A 15 42.56 -2.92 4.17
N ARG A 16 43.39 -2.15 4.88
CA ARG A 16 44.07 -2.60 6.12
C ARG A 16 43.54 -1.87 7.35
N ILE A 17 42.35 -1.29 7.25
CA ILE A 17 41.74 -0.52 8.33
C ILE A 17 41.07 -1.49 9.31
N LYS A 18 41.24 -1.21 10.60
CA LYS A 18 40.57 -1.96 11.65
C LYS A 18 39.10 -1.60 11.71
N HIS A 19 38.24 -2.57 12.03
CA HIS A 19 36.80 -2.40 12.15
C HIS A 19 36.37 -1.14 12.93
N GLU A 20 36.89 -0.97 14.14
CA GLU A 20 36.56 0.17 15.02
C GLU A 20 36.88 1.52 14.36
N GLU A 21 38.01 1.62 13.66
CA GLU A 21 38.42 2.84 12.96
C GLU A 21 37.53 3.10 11.73
N LEU A 22 37.13 2.06 10.99
CA LEU A 22 36.21 2.21 9.87
C LEU A 22 34.83 2.67 10.34
N VAL A 23 34.26 2.04 11.37
CA VAL A 23 32.97 2.43 11.95
C VAL A 23 33.01 3.88 12.46
N ARG A 24 34.11 4.29 13.11
CA ARG A 24 34.28 5.68 13.56
C ARG A 24 34.23 6.67 12.39
N ARG A 25 34.96 6.40 11.31
CA ARG A 25 34.96 7.25 10.10
C ARG A 25 33.59 7.34 9.44
N ILE A 26 32.82 6.25 9.45
CA ILE A 26 31.46 6.24 8.91
C ILE A 26 30.54 7.11 9.75
N GLU A 27 30.62 7.00 11.09
CA GLU A 27 29.79 7.79 12.00
C GLU A 27 30.15 9.29 11.95
N GLU A 28 31.44 9.61 11.87
CA GLU A 28 31.94 10.98 11.63
C GLU A 28 31.34 11.53 10.33
N LYS A 29 31.45 10.79 9.21
CA LYS A 29 30.92 11.23 7.91
C LYS A 29 29.40 11.39 7.91
N TYR A 30 28.67 10.50 8.59
CA TYR A 30 27.22 10.57 8.74
C TYR A 30 26.79 11.82 9.54
N SER A 31 27.51 12.10 10.63
CA SER A 31 27.25 13.25 11.51
C SER A 31 27.58 14.58 10.84
N GLU A 32 28.71 14.65 10.11
CA GLU A 32 29.10 15.82 9.30
C GLU A 32 28.00 16.26 8.33
N LEU A 33 27.33 15.28 7.72
CA LEU A 33 26.28 15.52 6.74
C LEU A 33 24.89 15.66 7.38
N SER A 34 24.82 15.81 8.71
CA SER A 34 23.62 16.18 9.47
C SER A 34 22.37 15.34 9.12
N GLY A 35 22.56 14.05 8.81
CA GLY A 35 21.46 13.14 8.46
C GLY A 35 20.88 13.32 7.05
N LEU A 36 21.51 14.11 6.17
CA LEU A 36 21.11 14.21 4.75
C LEU A 36 21.40 12.93 3.96
N ILE A 37 22.17 12.01 4.54
CA ILE A 37 22.52 10.73 3.95
C ILE A 37 22.26 9.60 4.94
N THR A 38 22.13 8.37 4.43
CA THR A 38 22.06 7.16 5.27
C THR A 38 23.46 6.73 5.73
N LYS A 39 23.55 5.82 6.71
CA LYS A 39 24.83 5.25 7.15
C LYS A 39 25.52 4.45 6.04
N GLU A 40 24.75 3.80 5.16
CA GLU A 40 25.28 3.13 3.97
C GLU A 40 25.86 4.16 2.99
N GLY A 41 25.16 5.29 2.78
CA GLY A 41 25.69 6.40 1.99
C GLY A 41 27.01 6.93 2.56
N ALA A 42 27.10 7.05 3.89
CA ALA A 42 28.31 7.47 4.57
C ALA A 42 29.45 6.46 4.38
N ALA A 43 29.15 5.16 4.48
CA ALA A 43 30.07 4.08 4.21
C ALA A 43 30.61 4.09 2.77
N TYR A 44 29.77 4.42 1.78
CA TYR A 44 30.21 4.59 0.39
C TYR A 44 31.12 5.80 0.18
N LEU A 45 30.85 6.91 0.87
CA LEU A 45 31.73 8.07 0.83
C LEU A 45 33.10 7.73 1.43
N VAL A 46 33.12 7.04 2.57
CA VAL A 46 34.37 6.55 3.19
C VAL A 46 35.08 5.57 2.29
N ALA A 47 34.38 4.61 1.68
CA ALA A 47 34.98 3.68 0.71
C ALA A 47 35.66 4.41 -0.45
N ARG A 48 35.00 5.44 -1.00
CA ARG A 48 35.57 6.27 -2.06
C ARG A 48 36.82 7.03 -1.61
N ASP A 49 36.79 7.61 -0.41
CA ASP A 49 37.94 8.32 0.18
C ASP A 49 39.14 7.37 0.40
N LEU A 50 38.86 6.08 0.63
CA LEU A 50 39.85 5.01 0.76
C LEU A 50 40.28 4.39 -0.58
N GLY A 51 39.75 4.87 -1.71
CA GLY A 51 40.03 4.32 -3.04
C GLY A 51 39.40 2.94 -3.30
N VAL A 52 38.43 2.53 -2.48
CA VAL A 52 37.70 1.27 -2.63
C VAL A 52 36.52 1.48 -3.57
N ILE A 53 36.52 0.76 -4.70
CA ILE A 53 35.38 0.71 -5.60
C ILE A 53 34.41 -0.36 -5.08
N LEU A 54 33.24 0.10 -4.63
CA LEU A 54 32.11 -0.73 -4.26
C LEU A 54 31.13 -0.85 -5.45
N PRO A 55 30.35 -1.95 -5.55
CA PRO A 55 29.20 -2.02 -6.45
C PRO A 55 28.25 -0.84 -6.20
N PRO A 56 27.41 -0.39 -7.14
CA PRO A 56 26.50 0.73 -6.91
C PRO A 56 25.55 0.49 -5.72
N LEU A 57 25.37 1.51 -4.87
CA LEU A 57 24.36 1.49 -3.82
C LEU A 57 22.97 1.57 -4.47
N VAL A 58 22.38 0.42 -4.79
CA VAL A 58 20.98 0.36 -5.25
C VAL A 58 20.09 0.31 -4.01
N HIS A 59 19.73 1.49 -3.48
CA HIS A 59 18.72 1.54 -2.43
C HIS A 59 17.37 1.23 -3.06
N ARG A 60 16.71 0.17 -2.59
CA ARG A 60 15.34 -0.14 -2.98
C ARG A 60 14.46 0.99 -2.44
N LEU A 61 13.66 1.61 -3.31
CA LEU A 61 12.64 2.54 -2.84
C LEU A 61 11.63 1.74 -2.00
N GLN A 62 11.45 2.16 -0.74
CA GLN A 62 10.52 1.56 0.20
C GLN A 62 9.09 2.01 -0.09
N MET A 63 8.10 1.15 0.16
CA MET A 63 6.69 1.42 -0.15
C MET A 63 6.17 2.69 0.53
N LYS A 64 6.54 2.92 1.79
CA LYS A 64 6.10 4.12 2.54
C LYS A 64 6.59 5.45 1.94
N ASN A 65 7.66 5.42 1.14
CA ASN A 65 8.30 6.62 0.59
C ASN A 65 7.78 6.94 -0.83
N ILE A 66 6.81 6.17 -1.34
CA ILE A 66 6.19 6.44 -2.62
C ILE A 66 5.18 7.58 -2.45
N LEU A 67 5.36 8.65 -3.20
CA LEU A 67 4.50 9.83 -3.20
C LEU A 67 3.79 9.98 -4.57
N PRO A 68 2.57 10.54 -4.60
CA PRO A 68 1.89 10.86 -5.85
C PRO A 68 2.77 11.72 -6.77
N GLY A 69 2.73 11.45 -8.07
CA GLY A 69 3.49 12.16 -9.09
C GLY A 69 4.88 11.60 -9.37
N MET A 70 5.40 10.68 -8.53
CA MET A 70 6.64 9.98 -8.83
C MET A 70 6.50 9.14 -10.12
N ARG A 71 7.52 9.21 -10.96
CA ARG A 71 7.64 8.42 -12.20
C ARG A 71 8.87 7.52 -12.11
N ASN A 72 8.94 6.50 -12.97
CA ASN A 72 10.00 5.51 -12.97
C ASN A 72 10.16 4.84 -11.59
N VAL A 73 9.03 4.56 -10.94
CA VAL A 73 8.99 3.92 -9.63
C VAL A 73 9.38 2.46 -9.79
N ASN A 74 10.48 2.07 -9.15
CA ASN A 74 11.00 0.71 -9.17
C ASN A 74 11.03 0.19 -7.73
N VAL A 75 10.11 -0.71 -7.39
CA VAL A 75 9.93 -1.23 -6.02
C VAL A 75 9.80 -2.75 -6.07
N ILE A 76 10.09 -3.41 -4.95
CA ILE A 76 9.87 -4.85 -4.79
C ILE A 76 9.01 -5.04 -3.56
N GLY A 77 7.98 -5.87 -3.67
CA GLY A 77 7.11 -6.19 -2.55
C GLY A 77 6.42 -7.54 -2.74
N ARG A 78 5.83 -8.05 -1.66
CA ARG A 78 5.03 -9.27 -1.67
C ARG A 78 3.56 -8.93 -1.92
N ILE A 79 2.91 -9.72 -2.76
CA ILE A 79 1.47 -9.64 -2.94
C ILE A 79 0.81 -10.31 -1.74
N PHE A 80 0.14 -9.53 -0.90
CA PHE A 80 -0.52 -10.06 0.31
C PHE A 80 -2.04 -9.95 0.24
N LYS A 81 -2.59 -9.32 -0.80
CA LYS A 81 -4.03 -9.35 -1.11
C LYS A 81 -4.27 -9.10 -2.59
N ILE A 82 -5.29 -9.78 -3.12
CA ILE A 82 -5.80 -9.63 -4.48
C ILE A 82 -7.31 -9.37 -4.35
N SER A 83 -7.82 -8.32 -5.00
CA SER A 83 -9.27 -8.08 -5.04
C SER A 83 -9.96 -9.03 -6.02
N PRO A 84 -11.28 -9.27 -5.88
CA PRO A 84 -12.07 -9.83 -6.96
C PRO A 84 -11.94 -9.00 -8.25
N VAL A 85 -12.20 -9.63 -9.40
CA VAL A 85 -12.29 -8.93 -10.68
C VAL A 85 -13.52 -8.04 -10.66
N ASN A 86 -13.33 -6.78 -11.04
CA ASN A 86 -14.42 -5.86 -11.28
C ASN A 86 -14.55 -5.61 -12.79
N GLU A 87 -15.71 -5.94 -13.35
CA GLU A 87 -16.05 -5.72 -14.76
C GLU A 87 -17.08 -4.60 -14.88
N PHE A 88 -16.87 -3.68 -15.83
CA PHE A 88 -17.73 -2.52 -16.02
C PHE A 88 -17.86 -2.18 -17.51
N GLU A 89 -18.91 -1.47 -17.89
CA GLU A 89 -19.09 -0.95 -19.24
C GLU A 89 -18.57 0.50 -19.32
N ARG A 90 -17.86 0.84 -20.41
CA ARG A 90 -17.39 2.19 -20.68
C ARG A 90 -18.43 2.98 -21.45
N ALA A 91 -18.28 4.30 -21.47
CA ALA A 91 -19.16 5.20 -22.22
C ALA A 91 -19.20 4.91 -23.74
N ASP A 92 -18.18 4.23 -24.28
CA ASP A 92 -18.13 3.81 -25.69
C ASP A 92 -18.74 2.40 -25.93
N GLY A 93 -19.36 1.79 -24.91
CA GLY A 93 -19.93 0.44 -24.96
C GLY A 93 -18.89 -0.68 -24.83
N SER A 94 -17.60 -0.36 -24.71
CA SER A 94 -16.57 -1.39 -24.49
C SER A 94 -16.58 -1.87 -23.04
N LYS A 95 -16.26 -3.16 -22.82
CA LYS A 95 -16.09 -3.70 -21.46
C LYS A 95 -14.69 -3.37 -20.93
N GLY A 96 -14.64 -2.91 -19.68
CA GLY A 96 -13.43 -2.74 -18.89
C GLY A 96 -13.37 -3.75 -17.77
N ARG A 97 -12.15 -4.13 -17.40
CA ARG A 97 -11.89 -5.06 -16.29
C ARG A 97 -10.74 -4.54 -15.44
N VAL A 98 -10.83 -4.71 -14.13
CA VAL A 98 -9.75 -4.34 -13.20
C VAL A 98 -9.64 -5.33 -12.03
N ILE A 99 -8.41 -5.69 -11.68
CA ILE A 99 -8.04 -6.34 -10.42
C ILE A 99 -7.10 -5.41 -9.66
N ASN A 100 -7.24 -5.31 -8.34
CA ASN A 100 -6.30 -4.60 -7.49
C ASN A 100 -5.40 -5.57 -6.75
N LEU A 101 -4.09 -5.48 -6.98
CA LEU A 101 -3.08 -6.11 -6.14
C LEU A 101 -2.71 -5.17 -4.99
N PHE A 102 -2.46 -5.74 -3.82
CA PHE A 102 -1.89 -5.06 -2.67
C PHE A 102 -0.50 -5.61 -2.45
N VAL A 103 0.50 -4.75 -2.65
CA VAL A 103 1.91 -5.13 -2.71
C VAL A 103 2.65 -4.41 -1.60
N GLY A 104 3.29 -5.15 -0.71
CA GLY A 104 3.85 -4.62 0.54
C GLY A 104 5.31 -4.98 0.76
N ASP A 105 5.97 -4.17 1.59
CA ASP A 105 7.27 -4.46 2.19
C ASP A 105 7.20 -4.25 3.72
N GLU A 106 8.34 -4.24 4.40
CA GLU A 106 8.41 -4.01 5.84
C GLU A 106 7.91 -2.61 6.26
N THR A 107 7.83 -1.66 5.33
CA THR A 107 7.54 -0.25 5.61
C THR A 107 6.09 0.16 5.35
N GLY A 108 5.46 -0.46 4.37
CA GLY A 108 4.13 -0.06 3.92
C GLY A 108 3.63 -0.96 2.80
N TYR A 109 2.51 -0.57 2.23
CA TYR A 109 1.99 -1.21 1.02
C TYR A 109 1.47 -0.18 0.05
N ILE A 110 1.34 -0.62 -1.21
CA ILE A 110 0.76 0.16 -2.28
C ILE A 110 -0.29 -0.65 -3.01
N ARG A 111 -1.31 0.04 -3.54
CA ARG A 111 -2.26 -0.56 -4.48
C ARG A 111 -1.67 -0.55 -5.88
N LEU A 112 -1.82 -1.66 -6.61
CA LEU A 112 -1.40 -1.83 -7.99
C LEU A 112 -2.60 -2.32 -8.81
N PRO A 113 -3.39 -1.42 -9.41
CA PRO A 113 -4.48 -1.81 -10.30
C PRO A 113 -3.94 -2.37 -11.62
N LEU A 114 -4.43 -3.56 -11.98
CA LEU A 114 -4.18 -4.23 -13.25
C LEU A 114 -5.42 -4.07 -14.14
N TRP A 115 -5.26 -3.42 -15.28
CA TRP A 115 -6.34 -3.09 -16.20
C TRP A 115 -6.38 -4.01 -17.42
N ASN A 116 -7.58 -4.40 -17.83
CA ASN A 116 -7.86 -5.12 -19.08
C ASN A 116 -6.94 -6.34 -19.26
N ASP A 117 -6.05 -6.35 -20.26
CA ASP A 117 -5.12 -7.45 -20.51
C ASP A 117 -4.18 -7.75 -19.34
N GLN A 118 -3.88 -6.77 -18.49
CA GLN A 118 -3.05 -7.00 -17.29
C GLN A 118 -3.75 -7.92 -16.27
N VAL A 119 -5.08 -8.04 -16.33
CA VAL A 119 -5.87 -8.94 -15.47
C VAL A 119 -5.48 -10.41 -15.72
N LYS A 120 -5.08 -10.75 -16.96
CA LYS A 120 -4.66 -12.11 -17.33
C LYS A 120 -3.45 -12.58 -16.53
N LEU A 121 -2.58 -11.68 -16.08
CA LEU A 121 -1.44 -12.02 -15.22
C LEU A 121 -1.87 -12.76 -13.95
N VAL A 122 -3.09 -12.49 -13.45
CA VAL A 122 -3.65 -13.17 -12.28
C VAL A 122 -4.51 -14.36 -12.68
N GLU A 123 -5.34 -14.22 -13.72
CA GLU A 123 -6.24 -15.29 -14.17
C GLU A 123 -5.51 -16.51 -14.76
N GLU A 124 -4.35 -16.29 -15.36
CA GLU A 124 -3.49 -17.33 -15.94
C GLU A 124 -2.41 -17.81 -14.95
N ASP A 125 -2.53 -17.47 -13.66
CA ASP A 125 -1.62 -17.85 -12.58
C ASP A 125 -0.14 -17.43 -12.79
N GLU A 126 0.14 -16.44 -13.66
CA GLU A 126 1.50 -15.86 -13.81
C GLU A 126 1.94 -15.13 -12.53
N ILE A 127 0.98 -14.59 -11.80
CA ILE A 127 1.15 -13.87 -10.54
C ILE A 127 0.04 -14.30 -9.58
N LYS A 128 0.41 -14.73 -8.37
CA LYS A 128 -0.52 -15.19 -7.34
C LYS A 128 -0.27 -14.55 -5.98
N LEU A 129 -1.20 -14.79 -5.07
CA LEU A 129 -1.07 -14.41 -3.67
C LEU A 129 0.20 -15.03 -3.07
N GLY A 130 0.98 -14.22 -2.35
CA GLY A 130 2.22 -14.63 -1.70
C GLY A 130 3.46 -14.46 -2.56
N ASP A 131 3.33 -14.25 -3.87
CA ASP A 131 4.48 -14.00 -4.74
C ASP A 131 5.18 -12.70 -4.39
N THR A 132 6.50 -12.71 -4.50
CA THR A 132 7.33 -11.52 -4.42
C THR A 132 7.57 -10.99 -5.83
N ILE A 133 7.20 -9.73 -6.05
CA ILE A 133 7.28 -9.10 -7.36
C ILE A 133 8.13 -7.84 -7.33
N GLN A 134 8.83 -7.60 -8.43
CA GLN A 134 9.43 -6.31 -8.77
C GLN A 134 8.49 -5.56 -9.72
N ILE A 135 8.05 -4.38 -9.29
CA ILE A 135 7.38 -3.41 -10.15
C ILE A 135 8.45 -2.54 -10.79
N ILE A 136 8.45 -2.49 -12.12
CA ILE A 136 9.45 -1.76 -12.92
C ILE A 136 8.74 -0.63 -13.66
N ASN A 137 9.32 0.58 -13.62
CA ASN A 137 8.80 1.78 -14.29
C ASN A 137 7.33 2.11 -13.98
N GLY A 138 6.94 1.95 -12.71
CA GLY A 138 5.62 2.36 -12.23
C GLY A 138 5.43 3.87 -12.23
N ILE A 139 4.17 4.30 -12.27
CA ILE A 139 3.76 5.70 -12.12
C ILE A 139 2.91 5.81 -10.86
N ALA A 140 3.41 6.53 -9.86
CA ALA A 140 2.67 6.78 -8.63
C ALA A 140 1.63 7.88 -8.87
N ARG A 141 0.38 7.61 -8.48
CA ARG A 141 -0.73 8.55 -8.55
C ARG A 141 -1.60 8.42 -7.32
N GLU A 142 -2.37 9.47 -7.06
CA GLU A 142 -3.44 9.42 -6.08
C GLU A 142 -4.68 8.80 -6.71
N ASN A 143 -5.34 7.90 -6.01
CA ASN A 143 -6.63 7.36 -6.44
C ASN A 143 -7.78 8.29 -6.01
N ILE A 144 -9.01 7.95 -6.40
CA ILE A 144 -10.20 8.78 -6.09
C ILE A 144 -10.51 8.89 -4.59
N PHE A 145 -9.89 8.06 -3.75
CA PHE A 145 -10.06 8.03 -2.30
C PHE A 145 -8.91 8.71 -1.55
N GLY A 146 -7.91 9.26 -2.26
CA GLY A 146 -6.76 9.94 -1.66
C GLY A 146 -5.57 9.02 -1.34
N ASP A 147 -5.67 7.71 -1.57
CA ASP A 147 -4.55 6.79 -1.34
C ASP A 147 -3.60 6.76 -2.54
N VAL A 148 -2.31 6.56 -2.26
CA VAL A 148 -1.30 6.39 -3.31
C VAL A 148 -1.44 5.01 -3.94
N GLU A 149 -1.39 4.95 -5.27
CA GLU A 149 -1.31 3.72 -6.05
C GLU A 149 -0.24 3.81 -7.13
N ILE A 150 0.32 2.67 -7.54
CA ILE A 150 1.19 2.59 -8.72
C ILE A 150 0.38 2.06 -9.89
N SER A 151 0.36 2.80 -11.00
CA SER A 151 -0.14 2.31 -12.28
C SER A 151 1.01 1.79 -13.14
N LEU A 152 0.77 0.68 -13.84
CA LEU A 152 1.64 0.20 -14.92
C LEU A 152 1.29 0.96 -16.21
N GLY A 153 2.10 1.95 -16.56
CA GLY A 153 1.99 2.62 -17.86
C GLY A 153 2.53 1.77 -19.00
N LYS A 154 2.66 2.37 -20.20
CA LYS A 154 3.15 1.69 -21.42
C LYS A 154 4.49 0.95 -21.24
N TYR A 155 5.38 1.49 -20.41
CA TYR A 155 6.72 0.92 -20.15
C TYR A 155 6.82 0.23 -18.78
N GLY A 156 5.71 0.13 -18.06
CA GLY A 156 5.62 -0.52 -16.76
C GLY A 156 5.55 -2.03 -16.93
N SER A 157 6.21 -2.78 -16.05
CA SER A 157 6.13 -4.24 -16.03
C SER A 157 6.27 -4.79 -14.63
N ILE A 158 5.84 -6.04 -14.44
CA ILE A 158 6.04 -6.82 -13.22
C ILE A 158 6.97 -7.98 -13.54
N ARG A 159 7.84 -8.34 -12.59
CA ARG A 159 8.64 -9.57 -12.64
C ARG A 159 8.61 -10.30 -11.32
N LEU A 160 8.52 -11.62 -11.35
CA LEU A 160 8.76 -12.44 -10.16
C LEU A 160 10.23 -12.33 -9.77
N VAL A 161 10.47 -12.14 -8.47
CA VAL A 161 11.82 -12.07 -7.91
C VAL A 161 11.85 -12.80 -6.58
N ASP A 162 13.02 -13.32 -6.22
CA ASP A 162 13.23 -13.85 -4.89
C ASP A 162 13.73 -12.72 -3.97
N ALA A 163 12.98 -12.45 -2.90
CA ALA A 163 13.42 -11.54 -1.85
C ALA A 163 12.76 -11.91 -0.52
N GLU A 164 13.55 -11.81 0.54
CA GLU A 164 13.06 -11.93 1.91
C GLU A 164 12.22 -10.70 2.26
N LEU A 165 10.93 -10.95 2.48
CA LEU A 165 9.92 -9.97 2.87
C LEU A 165 8.96 -10.63 3.86
N PRO A 166 8.28 -9.84 4.72
CA PRO A 166 7.28 -10.35 5.65
C PRO A 166 6.26 -11.28 4.98
N SER A 167 5.71 -12.23 5.75
CA SER A 167 4.72 -13.17 5.23
C SER A 167 3.41 -12.47 4.85
N VAL A 168 2.56 -13.17 4.09
CA VAL A 168 1.21 -12.67 3.75
C VAL A 168 0.42 -12.41 5.03
N GLU A 169 0.50 -13.31 6.01
CA GLU A 169 -0.20 -13.19 7.29
C GLU A 169 0.30 -11.99 8.10
N GLU A 170 1.60 -11.75 8.14
CA GLU A 170 2.21 -10.60 8.80
C GLU A 170 1.76 -9.29 8.13
N MET A 171 1.78 -9.22 6.80
CA MET A 171 1.34 -8.05 6.05
C MET A 171 -0.15 -7.78 6.22
N ILE A 172 -1.00 -8.81 6.17
CA ILE A 172 -2.43 -8.68 6.44
C ILE A 172 -2.62 -8.14 7.87
N ARG A 173 -1.97 -8.72 8.88
CA ARG A 173 -2.07 -8.25 10.27
C ARG A 173 -1.60 -6.81 10.47
N LYS A 174 -0.56 -6.40 9.74
CA LYS A 174 0.04 -5.08 9.89
C LYS A 174 -0.72 -3.99 9.14
N PHE A 175 -1.25 -4.32 7.96
CA PHE A 175 -1.74 -3.31 7.01
C PHE A 175 -3.24 -3.36 6.72
N LEU A 176 -3.90 -4.52 6.88
CA LEU A 176 -5.32 -4.69 6.54
C LEU A 176 -6.18 -5.02 7.74
N VAL A 177 -5.63 -5.76 8.69
CA VAL A 177 -6.19 -5.84 10.03
C VAL A 177 -5.79 -4.53 10.69
N PHE A 178 -6.71 -3.58 10.59
CA PHE A 178 -6.73 -2.50 11.54
C PHE A 178 -6.80 -3.18 12.91
N THR A 179 -5.71 -3.19 13.69
CA THR A 179 -5.85 -3.25 15.14
C THR A 179 -6.22 -1.84 15.52
N PRO A 180 -7.51 -1.54 15.71
CA PRO A 180 -7.89 -0.23 16.18
C PRO A 180 -7.38 -0.17 17.60
N GLU A 181 -6.52 0.78 17.89
CA GLU A 181 -6.67 1.40 19.19
C GLU A 181 -8.07 2.01 19.16
N PHE A 182 -9.04 1.35 19.78
CA PHE A 182 -10.42 1.83 19.84
C PHE A 182 -10.39 3.30 20.23
N VAL A 183 -10.84 4.17 19.32
CA VAL A 183 -10.89 5.58 19.62
C VAL A 183 -12.06 5.82 20.55
N LYS A 184 -11.88 6.74 21.49
CA LYS A 184 -12.99 7.22 22.30
C LYS A 184 -13.89 8.10 21.44
N ILE A 185 -15.20 7.99 21.60
CA ILE A 185 -16.18 8.72 20.77
C ILE A 185 -15.90 10.23 20.79
N LYS A 186 -15.50 10.78 21.94
CA LYS A 186 -15.13 12.19 22.09
C LYS A 186 -13.91 12.64 21.27
N ASP A 187 -13.04 11.71 20.89
CA ASP A 187 -11.76 11.97 20.22
C ASP A 187 -11.82 11.60 18.72
N ILE A 188 -13.00 11.24 18.20
CA ILE A 188 -13.20 10.90 16.79
C ILE A 188 -12.91 12.12 15.90
N THR A 189 -12.12 11.89 14.86
CA THR A 189 -11.94 12.82 13.74
C THR A 189 -12.57 12.24 12.46
N PRO A 190 -12.92 13.09 11.47
CA PRO A 190 -13.48 12.60 10.20
C PRO A 190 -12.55 11.58 9.52
N GLY A 191 -13.08 10.40 9.20
CA GLY A 191 -12.30 9.32 8.58
C GLY A 191 -12.82 7.94 8.96
N LYS A 192 -11.97 6.91 8.81
CA LYS A 192 -12.24 5.53 9.24
C LYS A 192 -11.73 5.34 10.66
N PHE A 193 -12.57 4.79 11.53
CA PHE A 193 -12.26 4.52 12.92
C PHE A 193 -13.03 3.29 13.40
N GLU A 194 -12.61 2.72 14.53
CA GLU A 194 -13.41 1.71 15.24
C GLU A 194 -13.57 2.12 16.70
N ILE A 195 -14.74 1.81 17.26
CA ILE A 195 -15.13 2.12 18.63
C ILE A 195 -15.61 0.85 19.33
N LYS A 196 -15.47 0.82 20.66
CA LYS A 196 -16.12 -0.18 21.51
C LYS A 196 -17.19 0.52 22.33
N ALA A 197 -18.45 0.29 21.96
CA ALA A 197 -19.59 1.00 22.53
C ALA A 197 -20.75 0.05 22.81
N THR A 198 -21.65 0.49 23.68
CA THR A 198 -22.93 -0.17 23.96
C THR A 198 -24.01 0.48 23.12
N ILE A 199 -24.85 -0.30 22.45
CA ILE A 199 -26.05 0.22 21.80
C ILE A 199 -27.04 0.63 22.89
N VAL A 200 -27.26 1.93 23.05
CA VAL A 200 -28.16 2.48 24.06
C VAL A 200 -29.57 2.73 23.52
N GLN A 201 -29.70 2.89 22.20
CA GLN A 201 -30.99 3.09 21.56
C GLN A 201 -31.00 2.54 20.14
N LEU A 202 -32.10 1.86 19.78
CA LEU A 202 -32.43 1.49 18.40
C LEU A 202 -33.64 2.32 17.97
N PHE A 203 -33.55 2.96 16.79
CA PHE A 203 -34.70 3.65 16.21
C PHE A 203 -35.54 2.66 15.41
N LYS A 204 -36.85 2.70 15.62
CA LYS A 204 -37.80 1.89 14.85
C LYS A 204 -38.10 2.59 13.53
N GLY A 205 -38.04 1.81 12.45
CA GLY A 205 -38.34 2.27 11.10
C GLY A 205 -38.37 1.10 10.13
N GLU A 206 -38.51 1.40 8.84
CA GLU A 206 -38.18 0.44 7.79
C GLU A 206 -36.68 0.13 7.88
N TYR A 207 -36.31 -1.14 7.91
CA TYR A 207 -34.91 -1.57 7.99
C TYR A 207 -34.37 -2.04 6.65
N LEU A 208 -35.26 -2.51 5.76
CA LEU A 208 -34.89 -2.97 4.44
C LEU A 208 -35.24 -1.88 3.44
N PHE A 209 -34.21 -1.37 2.76
CA PHE A 209 -34.35 -0.36 1.73
C PHE A 209 -33.90 -0.93 0.40
N LYS A 210 -34.65 -0.60 -0.65
CA LYS A 210 -34.15 -0.81 -2.00
C LYS A 210 -33.12 0.26 -2.32
N ILE A 211 -31.96 -0.17 -2.78
CA ILE A 211 -30.86 0.70 -3.17
C ILE A 211 -30.44 0.42 -4.62
N CYS A 212 -29.91 1.44 -5.27
CA CYS A 212 -29.24 1.27 -6.55
C CYS A 212 -27.90 0.55 -6.33
N PRO A 213 -27.61 -0.56 -7.03
CA PRO A 213 -26.35 -1.29 -6.87
C PRO A 213 -25.12 -0.50 -7.36
N ILE A 214 -25.33 0.57 -8.14
CA ILE A 214 -24.25 1.37 -8.74
C ILE A 214 -23.78 2.47 -7.77
N CYS A 215 -24.71 3.25 -7.21
CA CYS A 215 -24.37 4.39 -6.33
C CYS A 215 -24.77 4.21 -4.86
N GLY A 216 -25.52 3.16 -4.51
CA GLY A 216 -26.02 2.93 -3.15
C GLY A 216 -27.16 3.87 -2.71
N GLY A 217 -27.62 4.76 -3.60
CA GLY A 217 -28.74 5.66 -3.33
C GLY A 217 -30.06 4.89 -3.17
N ARG A 218 -30.95 5.39 -2.30
CA ARG A 218 -32.30 4.83 -2.11
C ARG A 218 -33.12 4.93 -3.39
N VAL A 219 -33.84 3.88 -3.74
CA VAL A 219 -34.73 3.82 -4.91
C VAL A 219 -36.14 3.37 -4.53
N GLU A 220 -37.14 3.85 -5.27
CA GLU A 220 -38.51 3.37 -5.20
C GLU A 220 -38.86 2.66 -6.52
N GLY A 221 -39.27 1.39 -6.44
CA GLY A 221 -39.40 0.56 -7.63
C GLY A 221 -38.04 0.31 -8.27
N ASN A 222 -37.93 0.51 -9.59
CA ASN A 222 -36.75 0.18 -10.39
C ASN A 222 -36.05 1.44 -10.96
N LEU A 223 -36.34 2.63 -10.45
CA LEU A 223 -35.80 3.88 -11.01
C LEU A 223 -34.84 4.57 -10.03
N CYS A 224 -33.61 4.78 -10.47
CA CYS A 224 -32.61 5.61 -9.79
C CYS A 224 -32.53 6.99 -10.44
N ASN A 225 -32.46 8.05 -9.61
CA ASN A 225 -32.36 9.43 -10.09
C ASN A 225 -31.09 9.70 -10.91
N GLU A 226 -30.02 8.94 -10.69
CA GLU A 226 -28.74 9.12 -11.38
C GLU A 226 -28.53 8.10 -12.51
N HIS A 227 -29.03 6.88 -12.34
CA HIS A 227 -28.73 5.75 -13.24
C HIS A 227 -29.93 5.26 -14.06
N GLY A 228 -31.09 5.90 -13.92
CA GLY A 228 -32.29 5.51 -14.65
C GLY A 228 -32.85 4.17 -14.19
N GLU A 229 -33.30 3.34 -15.13
CA GLU A 229 -33.90 2.04 -14.82
C GLU A 229 -32.83 1.02 -14.42
N ILE A 230 -32.97 0.45 -13.21
CA ILE A 230 -32.04 -0.49 -12.59
C ILE A 230 -32.81 -1.63 -11.91
N GLU A 231 -32.13 -2.74 -11.65
CA GLU A 231 -32.62 -3.80 -10.77
C GLU A 231 -32.14 -3.51 -9.32
N PRO A 232 -33.04 -3.18 -8.38
CA PRO A 232 -32.64 -2.78 -7.03
C PRO A 232 -32.14 -3.94 -6.17
N GLU A 233 -31.16 -3.66 -5.32
CA GLU A 233 -30.74 -4.56 -4.25
C GLU A 233 -31.35 -4.14 -2.90
N GLU A 234 -31.51 -5.09 -1.97
CA GLU A 234 -31.97 -4.80 -0.61
C GLU A 234 -30.80 -4.55 0.34
N ALA A 235 -30.82 -3.40 1.01
CA ALA A 235 -29.86 -3.05 2.04
C ALA A 235 -30.53 -2.97 3.41
N LEU A 236 -29.88 -3.57 4.41
CA LEU A 236 -30.25 -3.41 5.81
C LEU A 236 -29.66 -2.10 6.35
N VAL A 237 -30.52 -1.14 6.70
CA VAL A 237 -30.13 0.13 7.33
C VAL A 237 -30.72 0.17 8.74
N VAL A 238 -29.84 0.21 9.74
CA VAL A 238 -30.22 0.32 11.14
C VAL A 238 -29.69 1.64 11.68
N SER A 239 -30.60 2.51 12.16
CA SER A 239 -30.21 3.72 12.89
C SER A 239 -30.21 3.41 14.39
N MET A 240 -29.09 3.69 15.05
CA MET A 240 -28.88 3.38 16.46
C MET A 240 -28.05 4.47 17.14
N ILE A 241 -28.10 4.54 18.47
CA ILE A 241 -27.15 5.34 19.26
C ILE A 241 -26.23 4.38 19.99
N ALA A 242 -24.92 4.62 19.88
CA ALA A 242 -23.88 3.89 20.59
C ALA A 242 -23.18 4.83 21.60
N ASP A 243 -22.90 4.31 22.81
CA ASP A 243 -22.22 5.03 23.90
C ASP A 243 -21.02 4.24 24.42
N ASP A 244 -19.86 4.88 24.55
CA ASP A 244 -18.60 4.26 25.01
C ASP A 244 -18.10 4.77 26.38
N GLY A 245 -18.96 5.50 27.11
CA GLY A 245 -18.69 6.18 28.37
C GLY A 245 -17.98 7.53 28.22
N THR A 246 -17.61 7.93 26.99
CA THR A 246 -16.94 9.21 26.71
C THR A 246 -17.71 10.12 25.78
N GLY A 247 -18.65 9.56 25.02
CA GLY A 247 -19.60 10.29 24.17
C GLY A 247 -20.62 9.34 23.55
N THR A 248 -21.49 9.89 22.71
CA THR A 248 -22.49 9.13 21.95
C THR A 248 -22.34 9.37 20.44
N LEU A 249 -22.48 8.31 19.65
CA LEU A 249 -22.47 8.36 18.18
C LEU A 249 -23.79 7.80 17.64
N ARG A 250 -24.30 8.38 16.55
CA ARG A 250 -25.47 7.89 15.80
C ARG A 250 -25.09 7.55 14.37
#